data_AF-A0A5J4QMZ2-F1
#
_entry.id   AF-A0A5J4QMZ2-F1
#
_cell.length_a   1.000
_cell.length_b   1.000
_cell.length_c   1.000
_cell.angle_alpha   90.00
_cell.angle_beta   90.00
_cell.angle_gamma   90.00
#
_symmetry.space_group_name_H-M   'P 1'
#
loop_
_entity.id
_entity.type
_entity.pdbx_description
1 polymer ?
#
loop_
_entity_poly.entity_id
_entity_poly.type
_entity_poly.pdbx_seq_one_letter_code
_entity_poly.pdbx_strand_id
1 'polypeptide(L)'
;MYNYTRRELESMNSFANQTEAVLNRWKTEGQITSVPKVTWGDPIQNSRFSDRWIEDGSYLKFKNLTLMYDVPIKQGVFTGLQIYAVAENLFTLTSYKGYDPEFSVSTNPLGYGIDAFMIPQAKTFYIGLKIGL
;
A
#
# COMPACT_ATOMS: atom_id res chain seq x y z
N MET A 1 -6.44 8.32 -7.97
CA MET A 1 -5.60 8.54 -6.76
C MET A 1 -4.30 9.17 -7.19
N TYR A 2 -3.87 10.26 -6.56
CA TYR A 2 -2.61 10.93 -6.88
C TYR A 2 -1.45 10.32 -6.06
N ASN A 3 -0.51 9.68 -6.76
CA ASN A 3 0.65 9.04 -6.15
C ASN A 3 1.82 10.04 -6.04
N TYR A 4 1.82 10.85 -4.98
CA TYR A 4 2.87 11.84 -4.75
C TYR A 4 4.22 11.19 -4.42
N THR A 5 4.21 10.09 -3.67
CA THR A 5 5.44 9.31 -3.40
C THR A 5 6.13 8.87 -4.67
N ARG A 6 5.39 8.29 -5.62
CA ARG A 6 5.96 7.89 -6.90
C ARG A 6 6.45 9.09 -7.71
N ARG A 7 5.74 10.22 -7.68
CA ARG A 7 6.22 11.46 -8.31
C ARG A 7 7.59 11.87 -7.80
N GLU A 8 7.79 11.88 -6.49
CA GLU A 8 9.07 12.24 -5.89
C GLU A 8 10.17 11.23 -6.28
N LEU A 9 9.88 9.94 -6.14
CA LEU A 9 10.83 8.85 -6.37
C LEU A 9 11.12 8.55 -7.86
N GLU A 10 10.33 9.10 -8.78
CA GLU A 10 10.55 8.99 -10.24
C GLU A 10 10.82 10.34 -10.91
N SER A 11 11.04 11.41 -10.13
CA SER A 11 11.23 12.78 -10.64
C SER A 11 12.52 12.97 -11.43
N MET A 12 13.56 12.18 -11.12
CA MET A 12 14.87 12.27 -11.75
C MET A 12 15.53 13.66 -11.69
N ASN A 13 15.09 14.51 -10.76
CA ASN A 13 15.51 15.92 -10.68
C ASN A 13 16.69 16.17 -9.72
N SER A 14 17.01 15.20 -8.87
CA SER A 14 18.00 15.30 -7.79
C SER A 14 18.79 13.99 -7.60
N PHE A 15 19.72 13.97 -6.65
CA PHE A 15 20.49 12.78 -6.25
C PHE A 15 19.79 11.92 -5.18
N ALA A 16 18.53 12.24 -4.83
CA ALA A 16 17.75 11.41 -3.91
C ALA A 16 17.57 9.99 -4.48
N ASN A 17 17.28 9.03 -3.60
CA ASN A 17 16.96 7.66 -3.99
C ASN A 17 15.72 7.63 -4.87
N GLN A 18 15.73 6.76 -5.88
CA GLN A 18 14.67 6.64 -6.88
C GLN A 18 14.31 5.18 -7.14
N THR A 19 13.10 4.95 -7.64
CA THR A 19 12.64 3.58 -7.95
C THR A 19 13.37 3.03 -9.17
N GLU A 20 13.43 1.70 -9.29
CA GLU A 20 14.05 1.04 -10.45
C GLU A 20 13.37 1.39 -11.80
N ALA A 21 12.15 1.92 -11.77
CA ALA A 21 11.44 2.39 -12.96
C ALA A 21 12.26 3.41 -13.76
N VAL A 22 13.10 4.22 -13.10
CA VAL A 22 13.96 5.23 -13.74
C VAL A 22 15.08 4.65 -14.60
N LEU A 23 15.37 3.35 -14.46
CA LEU A 23 16.33 2.65 -15.32
C LEU A 23 15.82 2.56 -16.77
N ASN A 24 14.49 2.54 -16.94
CA ASN A 24 13.79 2.53 -18.22
C ASN A 24 13.58 3.94 -18.82
N ARG A 25 14.20 4.98 -18.26
CA ARG A 25 14.15 6.34 -18.82
C ARG A 25 14.61 6.39 -20.27
N TRP A 26 14.09 7.38 -20.99
CA TRP A 26 14.51 7.67 -22.35
C TRP A 26 15.99 8.11 -22.38
N LYS A 27 16.78 7.48 -23.26
CA LYS A 27 18.23 7.71 -23.42
C LYS A 27 18.61 8.00 -24.86
N THR A 28 17.94 7.36 -25.82
CA THR A 28 18.31 7.42 -27.23
C THR A 28 17.09 7.57 -28.12
N GLU A 29 17.28 8.20 -29.28
CA GLU A 29 16.26 8.30 -30.33
C GLU A 29 15.71 6.92 -30.70
N GLY A 30 14.39 6.84 -30.92
CA GLY A 30 13.68 5.59 -31.23
C GLY A 30 13.33 4.70 -30.02
N GLN A 31 13.77 5.03 -28.81
CA GLN A 31 13.40 4.26 -27.62
C GLN A 31 11.92 4.47 -27.24
N ILE A 32 11.14 3.39 -27.18
CA ILE A 32 9.74 3.41 -26.72
C ILE A 32 9.73 3.19 -25.21
N THR A 33 9.44 4.24 -24.44
CA THR A 33 9.29 4.18 -22.99
C THR A 33 8.33 5.25 -22.51
N SER A 34 7.64 4.97 -21.41
CA SER A 34 6.82 5.97 -20.72
C SER A 34 7.65 6.81 -19.75
N VAL A 35 8.92 6.49 -19.47
CA VAL A 35 9.74 7.22 -18.49
C VAL A 35 10.56 8.31 -19.20
N PRO A 36 10.39 9.59 -18.84
CA PRO A 36 11.01 10.70 -19.56
C PRO A 36 12.53 10.72 -19.36
N LYS A 37 13.21 11.52 -20.19
CA LYS A 37 14.65 11.74 -20.06
C LYS A 37 14.97 12.39 -18.71
N VAL A 38 16.02 11.89 -18.04
CA VAL A 38 16.58 12.51 -16.83
C VAL A 38 17.14 13.89 -17.15
N THR A 39 16.82 14.89 -16.34
CA THR A 39 17.44 16.22 -16.42
C THR A 39 17.53 16.81 -15.01
N TRP A 40 18.74 17.17 -14.59
CA TRP A 40 18.98 17.78 -13.28
C TRP A 40 18.14 19.06 -13.12
N GLY A 41 17.50 19.22 -11.96
CA GLY A 41 16.64 20.36 -11.64
C GLY A 41 15.30 20.38 -12.39
N ASP A 42 15.05 19.40 -13.28
CA ASP A 42 13.82 19.26 -14.07
C ASP A 42 13.31 20.56 -14.74
N PRO A 43 14.15 21.25 -15.56
CA PRO A 43 13.77 22.51 -16.21
C PRO A 43 12.58 22.36 -17.18
N ILE A 44 12.35 21.15 -17.70
CA ILE A 44 11.23 20.83 -18.61
C ILE A 44 9.97 20.40 -17.83
N GLN A 45 10.10 20.24 -16.51
CA GLN A 45 9.02 19.90 -15.58
C GLN A 45 8.34 18.55 -15.87
N ASN A 46 9.14 17.51 -16.12
CA ASN A 46 8.69 16.12 -16.24
C ASN A 46 7.92 15.64 -15.00
N SER A 47 8.19 16.23 -13.84
CA SER A 47 7.58 15.91 -12.54
C SER A 47 6.36 16.78 -12.20
N ARG A 48 5.92 17.64 -13.13
CA ARG A 48 4.72 18.46 -12.95
C ARG A 48 3.49 17.57 -12.75
N PHE A 49 2.56 18.05 -11.94
CA PHE A 49 1.25 17.42 -11.76
C PHE A 49 0.59 17.16 -13.12
N SER A 50 0.22 15.90 -13.35
CA SER A 50 -0.34 15.39 -14.59
C SER A 50 -0.94 14.00 -14.34
N ASP A 51 -1.68 13.50 -15.32
CA ASP A 51 -2.23 12.14 -15.36
C ASP A 51 -1.19 11.03 -15.17
N ARG A 52 0.09 11.27 -15.51
CA ARG A 52 1.22 10.37 -15.21
C ARG A 52 1.27 9.89 -13.76
N TRP A 53 0.87 10.75 -12.84
CA TRP A 53 0.89 10.53 -11.39
C TRP A 53 -0.47 10.16 -10.82
N ILE A 54 -1.50 10.10 -11.67
CA ILE A 54 -2.83 9.65 -11.30
C ILE A 54 -2.94 8.17 -11.61
N GLU A 55 -3.31 7.40 -10.60
CA GLU A 55 -3.45 5.95 -10.68
C GLU A 55 -4.86 5.53 -10.28
N ASP A 56 -5.27 4.37 -10.78
CA ASP A 56 -6.50 3.73 -10.35
C ASP A 56 -6.34 3.30 -8.88
N GLY A 57 -7.16 3.88 -8.01
CA GLY A 57 -7.20 3.58 -6.58
C GLY A 57 -8.18 2.47 -6.22
N SER A 58 -8.74 1.77 -7.21
CA SER A 58 -9.65 0.66 -6.97
C SER A 58 -8.89 -0.54 -6.40
N TYR A 59 -9.50 -1.20 -5.42
CA TYR A 59 -8.90 -2.37 -4.80
C TYR A 59 -9.95 -3.31 -4.18
N LEU A 60 -9.55 -4.56 -3.99
CA LEU A 60 -10.25 -5.55 -3.17
C LEU A 60 -9.31 -6.04 -2.08
N LYS A 61 -9.69 -5.90 -0.81
CA LYS A 61 -8.84 -6.26 0.34
C LYS A 61 -9.53 -7.25 1.25
N PHE A 62 -8.82 -8.33 1.56
CA PHE A 62 -9.26 -9.30 2.56
C PHE A 62 -8.86 -8.77 3.95
N LYS A 63 -9.79 -8.07 4.61
CA LYS A 63 -9.48 -7.36 5.86
C LYS A 63 -9.28 -8.29 7.06
N ASN A 64 -10.22 -9.21 7.34
CA ASN A 64 -10.19 -10.02 8.56
C ASN A 64 -10.66 -11.44 8.29
N LEU A 65 -9.84 -12.43 8.65
CA LEU A 65 -10.21 -13.84 8.74
C LEU A 65 -10.06 -14.28 10.19
N THR A 66 -11.14 -14.78 10.78
CA THR A 66 -11.12 -15.34 12.12
C THR A 66 -11.59 -16.78 12.08
N LEU A 67 -10.74 -17.70 12.55
CA LEU A 67 -11.05 -19.10 12.74
C LEU A 67 -11.15 -19.36 14.24
N MET A 68 -12.26 -19.96 14.69
CA MET A 68 -12.51 -20.25 16.09
C MET A 68 -12.90 -21.71 16.25
N TYR A 69 -12.45 -22.32 17.33
CA TYR A 69 -12.79 -23.69 17.70
C TYR A 69 -13.17 -23.76 19.18
N ASP A 70 -14.39 -24.21 19.44
CA ASP A 70 -14.88 -24.47 20.79
C ASP A 70 -14.41 -25.86 21.23
N VAL A 71 -13.57 -25.90 22.27
CA VAL A 71 -13.01 -27.13 22.81
C VAL A 71 -14.05 -27.79 23.72
N PRO A 72 -14.48 -29.03 23.43
CA PRO A 72 -15.47 -29.72 24.27
C PRO A 72 -14.85 -30.09 25.62
N ILE A 73 -15.25 -29.41 26.69
CA ILE A 73 -14.84 -29.72 28.07
C ILE A 73 -15.94 -30.53 28.73
N LYS A 74 -15.60 -31.73 29.24
CA LYS A 74 -16.58 -32.62 29.87
C LYS A 74 -16.73 -32.38 31.38
N GLN A 75 -15.61 -32.14 32.07
CA GLN A 75 -15.56 -31.91 33.52
C GLN A 75 -14.31 -31.08 33.85
N GLY A 76 -14.42 -30.06 34.71
CA GLY A 76 -13.33 -29.17 35.10
C GLY A 76 -13.80 -27.90 35.79
N VAL A 77 -12.86 -27.02 36.17
CA VAL A 77 -13.12 -25.70 36.80
C VAL A 77 -13.65 -24.68 35.78
N PHE A 78 -13.47 -24.93 34.49
CA PHE A 78 -13.84 -24.02 33.41
C PHE A 78 -15.17 -24.43 32.76
N THR A 79 -16.03 -23.45 32.51
CA THR A 79 -17.32 -23.62 31.82
C THR A 79 -17.19 -23.62 30.30
N GLY A 80 -16.06 -23.15 29.75
CA GLY A 80 -15.78 -23.21 28.32
C GLY A 80 -14.36 -22.80 27.94
N LEU A 81 -13.86 -23.33 26.82
CA LEU A 81 -12.57 -22.97 26.24
C LEU A 81 -12.73 -22.82 24.74
N GLN A 82 -12.36 -21.66 24.21
CA GLN A 82 -12.34 -21.39 22.78
C GLN A 82 -10.93 -20.97 22.37
N ILE A 83 -10.41 -21.63 21.35
CA ILE A 83 -9.13 -21.27 20.72
C ILE A 83 -9.48 -20.53 19.43
N TYR A 84 -8.81 -19.41 19.18
CA TYR A 84 -9.03 -18.66 17.95
C TYR A 84 -7.73 -18.20 17.31
N ALA A 85 -7.74 -18.13 16.00
CA ALA A 85 -6.68 -17.56 15.18
C ALA A 85 -7.28 -16.44 14.33
N VAL A 86 -6.61 -15.30 14.28
CA VAL A 86 -7.01 -14.15 13.47
C VAL A 86 -5.89 -13.79 12.52
N ALA A 87 -6.27 -13.47 11.29
CA ALA A 87 -5.41 -12.88 10.29
C ALA A 87 -6.04 -11.58 9.77
N GLU A 88 -5.27 -10.50 9.78
CA GLU A 88 -5.69 -9.17 9.37
C GLU A 88 -4.85 -8.71 8.16
N ASN A 89 -5.50 -8.01 7.22
CA ASN A 89 -4.90 -7.49 5.99
C ASN A 89 -4.18 -8.56 5.13
N LEU A 90 -4.76 -9.76 5.05
CA LEU A 90 -4.18 -10.94 4.40
C LEU A 90 -3.66 -10.67 2.99
N PHE A 91 -4.47 -10.05 2.13
CA PHE A 91 -4.06 -9.63 0.80
C PHE A 91 -4.90 -8.46 0.27
N THR A 92 -4.31 -7.71 -0.65
CA THR A 92 -4.92 -6.60 -1.39
C THR A 92 -4.70 -6.82 -2.87
N LEU A 93 -5.77 -6.85 -3.66
CA LEU A 93 -5.73 -6.87 -5.11
C LEU A 93 -5.95 -5.44 -5.61
N THR A 94 -4.96 -4.88 -6.29
CA THR A 94 -5.02 -3.52 -6.84
C THR A 94 -4.04 -3.38 -8.01
N SER A 95 -4.31 -2.44 -8.90
CA SER A 95 -3.37 -1.96 -9.93
C SER A 95 -2.57 -0.74 -9.46
N TYR A 96 -2.82 -0.24 -8.25
CA TYR A 96 -2.07 0.85 -7.65
C TYR A 96 -0.61 0.44 -7.44
N LYS A 97 0.33 1.31 -7.81
CA LYS A 97 1.78 1.03 -7.75
C LYS A 97 2.42 1.40 -6.41
N GLY A 98 1.71 2.12 -5.55
CA GLY A 98 2.15 2.40 -4.18
C GLY A 98 1.96 1.21 -3.25
N TYR A 99 2.19 1.42 -1.95
CA TYR A 99 2.23 0.32 -0.97
C TYR A 99 0.84 -0.23 -0.59
N ASP A 100 -0.10 0.64 -0.30
CA ASP A 100 -1.48 0.32 0.04
C ASP A 100 -2.37 1.33 -0.70
N PRO A 101 -3.45 0.93 -1.36
CA PRO A 101 -4.43 1.86 -1.91
C PRO A 101 -5.41 2.38 -0.84
N GLU A 102 -5.41 1.78 0.35
CA GLU A 102 -6.23 2.18 1.49
C GLU A 102 -5.46 3.12 2.43
N PHE A 103 -5.43 4.42 2.09
CA PHE A 103 -4.87 5.45 2.96
C PHE A 103 -5.65 6.76 2.84
N SER A 104 -5.39 7.64 3.80
CA SER A 104 -5.72 9.05 3.67
C SER A 104 -4.64 9.88 4.33
N VAL A 105 -4.05 10.82 3.60
CA VAL A 105 -3.05 11.77 4.13
C VAL A 105 -3.67 12.73 5.15
N SER A 106 -4.98 12.93 5.09
CA SER A 106 -5.69 13.91 5.90
C SER A 106 -7.11 13.46 6.22
N THR A 107 -7.70 13.99 7.28
CA THR A 107 -9.15 13.90 7.51
C THR A 107 -9.92 14.97 6.73
N ASN A 108 -9.24 15.98 6.20
CA ASN A 108 -9.82 17.00 5.32
C ASN A 108 -10.13 16.36 3.95
N PRO A 109 -11.35 16.52 3.41
CA PRO A 109 -11.72 16.01 2.09
C PRO A 109 -10.78 16.41 0.95
N LEU A 110 -10.11 17.57 1.04
CA LEU A 110 -9.13 18.03 0.05
C LEU A 110 -7.86 17.17 0.00
N GLY A 111 -7.56 16.42 1.06
CA GLY A 111 -6.41 15.51 1.12
C GLY A 111 -6.76 14.06 0.76
N TYR A 112 -8.02 13.76 0.44
CA TYR A 112 -8.42 12.41 0.07
C TYR A 112 -7.84 12.01 -1.28
N GLY A 113 -7.37 10.76 -1.36
CA GLY A 113 -6.81 10.20 -2.59
C GLY A 113 -5.44 10.75 -2.98
N ILE A 114 -4.71 11.40 -2.07
CA ILE A 114 -3.29 11.78 -2.24
C ILE A 114 -2.43 10.82 -1.41
N ASP A 115 -1.47 10.14 -2.02
CA ASP A 115 -0.46 9.32 -1.33
C ASP A 115 0.82 10.11 -1.11
N ALA A 116 1.06 10.59 0.11
CA ALA A 116 2.24 11.36 0.46
C ALA A 116 3.13 10.63 1.48
N PHE A 117 3.72 9.51 1.04
CA PHE A 117 4.60 8.64 1.82
C PHE A 117 3.89 7.95 2.97
N MET A 118 2.65 7.51 2.73
CA MET A 118 1.86 6.84 3.74
C MET A 118 2.40 5.44 4.03
N ILE A 119 2.36 5.06 5.31
CA ILE A 119 2.79 3.74 5.76
C ILE A 119 1.63 2.77 5.56
N PRO A 120 1.86 1.62 4.90
CA PRO A 120 0.80 0.63 4.67
C PRO A 120 0.34 -0.01 5.99
N GLN A 121 -0.88 -0.55 5.98
CA GLN A 121 -1.34 -1.36 7.10
C GLN A 121 -0.56 -2.67 7.17
N ALA A 122 -0.15 -3.06 8.38
CA ALA A 122 0.59 -4.30 8.59
C ALA A 122 -0.31 -5.52 8.36
N LYS A 123 0.29 -6.61 7.84
CA LYS A 123 -0.32 -7.94 7.86
C LYS A 123 -0.08 -8.56 9.22
N THR A 124 -1.16 -8.84 9.94
CA THR A 124 -1.08 -9.27 11.35
C THR A 124 -1.68 -10.66 11.49
N PHE A 125 -1.00 -11.53 12.24
CA PHE A 125 -1.47 -12.87 12.58
C PHE A 125 -1.34 -13.07 14.08
N TYR A 126 -2.40 -13.49 14.74
CA TYR A 126 -2.36 -13.79 16.16
C TYR A 126 -3.27 -14.96 16.53
N ILE A 127 -2.90 -15.63 17.61
CA ILE A 127 -3.64 -16.74 18.19
C ILE A 127 -4.01 -16.33 19.61
N GLY A 128 -5.23 -16.63 20.02
CA GLY A 128 -5.73 -16.33 21.35
C GLY A 128 -6.55 -17.46 21.94
N LEU A 129 -6.74 -17.35 23.25
CA LEU A 129 -7.53 -18.26 24.08
C LEU A 129 -8.60 -17.46 24.78
N LYS A 130 -9.83 -17.96 24.78
CA LYS A 130 -10.94 -17.42 25.55
C LYS A 130 -11.40 -18.49 26.53
N ILE A 131 -11.39 -18.15 27.81
CA ILE A 131 -11.70 -19.06 28.92
C ILE A 131 -12.99 -18.57 29.59
N GLY A 132 -13.98 -19.44 29.69
CA GLY A 132 -15.15 -19.27 30.55
C GLY A 132 -14.89 -19.87 31.92
N LEU A 133 -15.12 -19.09 32.98
CA LEU A 133 -15.08 -19.52 34.38
C LEU A 133 -16.45 -20.05 34.83
#